data_AF-A0A9P7PYL2-F1
#
_entry.id   AF-A0A9P7PYL2-F1
#
_cell.length_a   1.000
_cell.length_b   1.000
_cell.length_c   1.000
_cell.angle_alpha   90.00
_cell.angle_beta   90.00
_cell.angle_gamma   90.00
#
_symmetry.space_group_name_H-M   'P 1'
#
loop_
_entity.id
_entity.type
_entity.pdbx_description
1 polymer ?
#
loop_
_entity_poly.entity_id
_entity_poly.type
_entity_poly.pdbx_seq_one_letter_code
_entity_poly.pdbx_strand_id
1 'polypeptide(L)'
;MAANSSTFAFTSMPAGSKYGHMNVHTQLDTVIGAVSAVSPWTILITIFAMCVVYDQISYMMSKGSIVGPAWKMPFIGPFLQSMNPKFEEYHAKWASGPLSCVSVFHK
;
A
#
# COMPACT_ATOMS: atom_id res chain seq x y z
N MET A 1 9.11 52.07 12.69
CA MET A 1 10.08 51.04 12.28
C MET A 1 9.49 49.67 12.56
N ALA A 2 9.09 48.93 11.52
CA ALA A 2 9.03 47.46 11.48
C ALA A 2 8.68 47.05 10.04
N ALA A 3 9.40 46.07 9.50
CA ALA A 3 9.66 45.84 8.08
C ALA A 3 8.47 45.23 7.31
N ASN A 4 8.25 45.74 6.08
CA ASN A 4 7.40 45.14 5.06
C ASN A 4 8.18 43.99 4.39
N SER A 5 7.76 42.76 4.62
CA SER A 5 8.38 41.56 4.06
C SER A 5 8.25 41.54 2.54
N SER A 6 9.40 41.51 1.87
CA SER A 6 9.57 41.50 0.42
C SER A 6 8.73 40.42 -0.26
N THR A 7 7.74 40.83 -1.03
CA THR A 7 6.96 39.97 -1.93
C THR A 7 7.89 39.38 -2.99
N PHE A 8 7.99 38.05 -3.06
CA PHE A 8 8.67 37.36 -4.14
C PHE A 8 7.89 37.55 -5.45
N ALA A 9 8.35 38.50 -6.27
CA ALA A 9 7.85 38.67 -7.63
C ALA A 9 8.46 37.60 -8.54
N PHE A 10 7.71 36.53 -8.82
CA PHE A 10 8.02 35.61 -9.91
C PHE A 10 7.19 36.02 -11.13
N THR A 11 7.70 36.95 -11.93
CA THR A 11 7.10 37.29 -13.23
C THR A 11 7.54 36.24 -14.25
N SER A 12 6.76 35.17 -14.44
CA SER A 12 6.96 34.26 -15.56
C SER A 12 6.52 34.94 -16.86
N MET A 13 7.42 34.95 -17.86
CA MET A 13 7.16 35.52 -19.18
C MET A 13 5.91 34.88 -19.83
N PRO A 14 5.05 35.66 -20.51
CA PRO A 14 4.01 35.10 -21.35
C PRO A 14 4.68 34.50 -22.59
N ALA A 15 4.88 33.18 -22.57
CA ALA A 15 5.35 32.41 -23.71
C ALA A 15 4.24 32.36 -24.77
N GLY A 16 4.17 33.43 -25.58
CA GLY A 16 3.33 33.48 -26.76
C GLY A 16 3.73 32.41 -27.77
N SER A 17 2.75 31.57 -28.14
CA SER A 17 2.56 30.86 -29.41
C SER A 17 3.74 30.85 -30.38
N LYS A 18 4.62 29.84 -30.25
CA LYS A 18 5.61 29.48 -31.30
C LYS A 18 5.75 27.97 -31.54
N TYR A 19 5.10 27.13 -30.75
CA TYR A 19 5.02 25.69 -31.04
C TYR A 19 3.58 25.36 -31.36
N GLY A 20 3.39 24.97 -32.63
CA GLY A 20 2.09 24.65 -33.19
C GLY A 20 1.35 23.63 -32.35
N HIS A 21 0.03 23.79 -32.37
CA HIS A 21 -0.99 22.84 -31.94
C HIS A 21 -0.68 21.42 -32.47
N MET A 22 0.16 20.68 -31.74
CA MET A 22 0.31 19.24 -31.85
C MET A 22 -0.72 18.62 -30.91
N ASN A 23 -1.78 18.06 -31.48
CA ASN A 23 -2.94 17.46 -30.82
C ASN A 23 -2.62 16.14 -30.09
N VAL A 24 -1.52 16.08 -29.33
CA VAL A 24 -1.08 14.87 -28.60
C VAL A 24 -1.49 14.91 -27.11
N HIS A 25 -2.17 15.97 -26.66
CA HIS A 25 -2.25 16.29 -25.22
C HIS A 25 -3.66 16.31 -24.60
N THR A 26 -4.74 15.94 -25.30
CA THR A 26 -6.08 15.97 -24.67
C THR A 26 -6.26 14.95 -23.54
N GLN A 27 -5.62 13.78 -23.66
CA GLN A 27 -5.69 12.71 -22.65
C GLN A 27 -4.89 13.08 -21.39
N LEU A 28 -3.70 13.68 -21.56
CA LEU A 28 -2.86 14.08 -20.44
C LEU A 28 -3.49 15.26 -19.68
N ASP A 29 -4.04 16.26 -20.37
CA ASP A 29 -4.76 17.37 -19.72
C ASP A 29 -5.97 16.89 -18.92
N THR A 30 -6.71 15.91 -19.44
CA THR A 30 -7.87 15.34 -18.75
C THR A 30 -7.44 14.59 -17.48
N VAL A 31 -6.36 13.81 -17.56
CA VAL A 31 -5.81 13.09 -16.38
C VAL A 31 -5.24 14.07 -15.36
N ILE A 32 -4.55 15.12 -15.79
CA ILE A 32 -3.99 16.16 -14.90
C ILE A 32 -5.12 16.96 -14.22
N GLY A 33 -6.18 17.30 -14.96
CA GLY A 33 -7.38 17.92 -14.40
C GLY A 33 -8.11 17.02 -13.40
N ALA A 34 -8.22 15.72 -13.70
CA ALA A 34 -8.81 14.75 -12.79
C ALA A 34 -7.97 14.56 -11.52
N VAL A 35 -6.64 14.47 -11.63
CA VAL A 35 -5.72 14.31 -10.49
C VAL A 35 -5.69 15.56 -9.59
N SER A 36 -5.77 16.76 -10.17
CA SER A 36 -5.83 18.01 -9.40
C SER A 36 -7.16 18.22 -8.68
N ALA A 37 -8.23 17.55 -9.10
CA ALA A 37 -9.51 17.51 -8.41
C ALA A 37 -9.55 16.50 -7.24
N VAL A 38 -8.52 15.65 -7.08
CA VAL A 38 -8.51 14.64 -6.02
C VAL A 38 -8.18 15.29 -4.68
N SER A 39 -9.05 15.06 -3.69
CA SER A 39 -8.82 15.50 -2.31
C SER A 39 -7.59 14.81 -1.72
N PRO A 40 -6.72 15.53 -0.98
CA PRO A 40 -5.56 14.92 -0.29
C PRO A 40 -5.93 13.72 0.58
N TRP A 41 -7.13 13.73 1.17
CA TRP A 41 -7.66 12.59 1.95
C TRP A 41 -7.89 11.34 1.11
N THR A 42 -8.35 11.49 -0.13
CA THR A 42 -8.53 10.37 -1.06
C THR A 42 -7.19 9.74 -1.41
N ILE A 43 -6.15 10.57 -1.60
CA ILE A 43 -4.78 10.09 -1.84
C ILE A 43 -4.27 9.30 -0.62
N LEU A 44 -4.42 9.83 0.59
CA LEU A 44 -3.99 9.16 1.82
C LEU A 44 -4.68 7.80 2.02
N ILE A 45 -6.00 7.74 1.85
CA ILE A 45 -6.76 6.49 1.99
C ILE A 45 -6.36 5.50 0.89
N THR A 46 -6.13 5.97 -0.33
CA THR A 46 -5.72 5.11 -1.45
C THR A 46 -4.35 4.49 -1.19
N ILE A 47 -3.38 5.27 -0.68
CA ILE A 47 -2.07 4.76 -0.30
C ILE A 47 -2.20 3.73 0.84
N PHE A 48 -2.98 4.04 1.87
CA PHE A 48 -3.23 3.11 2.97
C PHE A 48 -3.85 1.79 2.50
N ALA A 49 -4.86 1.86 1.62
CA ALA A 49 -5.48 0.69 1.02
C ALA A 49 -4.47 -0.13 0.19
N MET A 50 -3.60 0.52 -0.59
CA MET A 50 -2.53 -0.18 -1.30
C MET A 50 -1.56 -0.90 -0.36
N CYS A 51 -1.19 -0.29 0.77
CA CYS A 51 -0.35 -0.94 1.78
C CYS A 51 -1.03 -2.18 2.36
N VAL A 52 -2.34 -2.12 2.65
CA VAL A 52 -3.11 -3.27 3.14
C VAL A 52 -3.13 -4.39 2.10
N VAL A 53 -3.39 -4.08 0.83
CA VAL A 53 -3.42 -5.07 -0.25
C VAL A 53 -2.03 -5.70 -0.43
N TYR A 54 -0.96 -4.91 -0.40
CA TYR A 54 0.41 -5.40 -0.48
C TYR A 54 0.74 -6.38 0.66
N ASP A 55 0.35 -6.05 1.89
CA ASP A 55 0.53 -6.94 3.06
C ASP A 55 -0.21 -8.28 2.87
N GLN A 56 -1.43 -8.26 2.32
CA GLN A 56 -2.19 -9.49 2.04
C GLN A 56 -1.55 -10.34 0.93
N ILE A 57 -1.06 -9.71 -0.14
CA ILE A 57 -0.38 -10.42 -1.23
C ILE A 57 0.91 -11.05 -0.71
N SER A 58 1.72 -10.29 0.03
CA SER A 58 2.95 -10.80 0.65
C SER A 58 2.67 -11.96 1.59
N TYR A 59 1.59 -11.88 2.38
CA TYR A 59 1.13 -12.97 3.23
C TYR A 59 0.76 -14.21 2.43
N MET A 60 -0.04 -14.08 1.37
CA MET A 60 -0.48 -15.21 0.56
C MET A 60 0.71 -15.90 -0.13
N MET A 61 1.66 -15.13 -0.65
CA MET A 61 2.90 -15.64 -1.23
C MET A 61 3.75 -16.39 -0.18
N SER A 62 3.83 -15.84 1.04
CA SER A 62 4.63 -16.43 2.13
C SER A 62 3.97 -17.65 2.77
N LYS A 63 2.64 -17.71 2.79
CA LYS A 63 1.85 -18.81 3.36
C LYS A 63 1.94 -20.07 2.51
N GLY A 64 1.86 -19.94 1.19
CA GLY A 64 1.87 -21.08 0.27
C GLY A 64 0.87 -22.17 0.66
N SER A 65 1.32 -23.42 0.75
CA SER A 65 0.51 -24.59 1.11
C SER A 65 0.30 -24.77 2.63
N ILE A 66 0.83 -23.88 3.46
CA ILE A 66 0.75 -24.04 4.93
C ILE A 66 -0.67 -23.73 5.40
N VAL A 67 -1.19 -24.58 6.28
CA VAL A 67 -2.49 -24.38 6.93
C VAL A 67 -2.44 -23.13 7.81
N GLY A 68 -3.38 -22.22 7.56
CA GLY A 68 -3.48 -20.94 8.23
C GLY A 68 -4.68 -20.15 7.69
N PRO A 69 -5.08 -19.07 8.38
CA PRO A 69 -6.25 -18.29 7.99
C PRO A 69 -6.11 -17.76 6.56
N ALA A 70 -7.22 -17.74 5.81
CA ALA A 70 -7.24 -17.22 4.44
C ALA A 70 -6.99 -15.70 4.40
N TRP A 71 -7.36 -15.01 5.47
CA TRP A 71 -7.19 -13.56 5.63
C TRP A 71 -6.44 -13.25 6.92
N LYS A 72 -5.37 -12.47 6.81
CA LYS A 72 -4.57 -12.00 7.95
C LYS A 72 -5.01 -10.59 8.34
N MET A 73 -4.95 -10.24 9.63
CA MET A 73 -5.13 -8.84 10.01
C MET A 73 -3.95 -8.00 9.49
N PRO A 74 -4.22 -6.93 8.71
CA PRO A 74 -3.16 -6.11 8.15
C PRO A 74 -2.30 -5.52 9.26
N PHE A 75 -0.98 -5.47 9.02
CA PHE A 75 0.07 -4.95 9.92
C PHE A 75 0.33 -5.76 11.21
N ILE A 76 -0.69 -6.28 11.90
CA ILE A 76 -0.54 -6.99 13.20
C ILE A 76 -0.19 -8.47 13.02
N GLY A 77 -0.70 -9.10 11.96
CA GLY A 77 -0.42 -10.50 11.69
C GLY A 77 -0.98 -11.51 12.70
N PRO A 78 -0.31 -12.67 12.89
CA PRO A 78 -0.83 -13.75 13.73
C PRO A 78 -0.69 -13.46 15.23
N PHE A 79 -0.27 -12.25 15.62
CA PHE A 79 -0.03 -11.90 17.00
C PHE A 79 -1.26 -12.14 17.90
N LEU A 80 -2.47 -11.79 17.44
CA LEU A 80 -3.70 -12.07 18.21
C LEU A 80 -4.00 -13.57 18.32
N GLN A 81 -3.61 -14.39 17.34
CA GLN A 81 -3.72 -15.85 17.45
C GLN A 81 -2.76 -16.40 18.50
N SER A 82 -1.61 -15.75 18.71
CA SER A 82 -0.69 -16.09 19.80
C SER A 82 -1.20 -15.65 21.17
N MET A 83 -2.03 -14.60 21.24
CA MET A 83 -2.64 -14.14 22.49
C MET A 83 -3.79 -15.05 22.96
N ASN A 84 -4.56 -15.64 22.04
CA ASN A 84 -5.62 -16.60 22.36
C ASN A 84 -5.48 -17.86 21.49
N PRO A 85 -4.58 -18.79 21.86
CA PRO A 85 -4.31 -19.97 21.06
C PRO A 85 -5.48 -20.96 21.13
N LYS A 86 -6.01 -21.34 19.98
CA LYS A 86 -6.99 -22.43 19.85
C LYS A 86 -6.27 -23.74 19.54
N PHE A 87 -6.63 -24.80 20.28
CA PHE A 87 -6.03 -26.12 20.13
C PHE A 87 -6.19 -26.71 18.72
N GLU A 88 -7.32 -26.45 18.05
CA GLU A 88 -7.60 -26.95 16.70
C GLU A 88 -6.66 -26.35 15.63
N GLU A 89 -6.43 -25.04 15.67
CA GLU A 89 -5.49 -24.36 14.76
C GLU A 89 -4.04 -24.80 15.01
N TYR A 90 -3.70 -25.07 16.28
CA TYR A 90 -2.41 -25.62 16.65
C TYR A 90 -2.25 -27.04 16.12
N HIS A 91 -3.23 -27.93 16.35
CA HIS A 91 -3.22 -29.30 15.84
C HIS A 91 -3.18 -29.36 14.30
N ALA A 92 -3.87 -28.46 13.60
CA ALA A 92 -3.82 -28.36 12.14
C ALA A 92 -2.42 -27.97 11.64
N LYS A 93 -1.74 -27.03 12.30
CA LYS A 93 -0.33 -26.70 12.01
C LYS A 93 0.59 -27.88 12.32
N TRP A 94 0.27 -28.68 13.34
CA TRP A 94 1.01 -29.90 13.65
C TRP A 94 0.86 -30.98 12.58
N ALA A 95 -0.34 -31.11 12.01
CA ALA A 95 -0.65 -32.07 10.95
C ALA A 95 -0.15 -31.64 9.56
N SER A 96 0.39 -30.43 9.41
CA SER A 96 0.78 -29.84 8.12
C SER A 96 2.08 -30.39 7.51
N GLY A 97 2.47 -31.61 7.89
CA GLY A 97 3.58 -32.36 7.30
C GLY A 97 4.98 -31.88 7.73
N PRO A 98 6.02 -32.01 6.89
CA PRO A 98 7.44 -31.86 7.26
C PRO A 98 7.88 -30.47 7.75
N LEU A 99 6.98 -29.47 7.68
CA LEU A 99 7.19 -28.12 8.22
C LEU A 99 6.63 -27.96 9.65
N SER A 100 5.87 -28.94 10.13
CA SER A 100 5.55 -29.10 11.55
C SER A 100 6.81 -29.58 12.26
N CYS A 101 7.54 -28.65 12.84
CA CYS A 101 8.80 -28.84 13.55
C CYS A 101 8.64 -29.61 14.88
N VAL A 102 7.89 -30.71 14.85
CA VAL A 102 7.87 -31.75 15.88
C VAL A 102 8.40 -33.07 15.30
N SER A 103 9.51 -32.93 14.59
CA SER A 103 10.61 -33.86 14.76
C SER A 103 11.72 -33.16 15.57
N VAL A 104 11.38 -32.74 16.80
CA VAL A 104 12.40 -32.57 17.86
C VAL A 104 13.14 -33.90 18.09
N PHE A 105 12.54 -35.01 17.66
CA PHE A 105 13.22 -36.29 17.46
C PHE A 105 13.47 -36.52 15.98
N HIS A 106 14.52 -35.89 15.44
CA HIS A 106 15.30 -36.58 14.41
C HIS A 106 16.16 -37.63 15.12
N LYS A 107 16.23 -38.83 14.54
CA LYS A 107 17.24 -39.85 14.84
C LYS A 107 18.56 -39.47 14.17
#